data_AF-A0A949KZN7-F1
#
_entry.id   AF-A0A949KZN7-F1
#
_cell.length_a   1.000
_cell.length_b   1.000
_cell.length_c   1.000
_cell.angle_alpha   90.00
_cell.angle_beta   90.00
_cell.angle_gamma   90.00
#
_symmetry.space_group_name_H-M   'P 1'
#
loop_
_entity.id
_entity.type
_entity.pdbx_description
1 polymer ?
#
loop_
_entity_poly.entity_id
_entity_poly.type
_entity_poly.pdbx_seq_one_letter_code
_entity_poly.pdbx_strand_id
1 'polypeptide(L)'
;MTHSLHRSGPIESQKKDFNWFMYQTKGVNDVNIKPKALEFIAVAEAAGSENWGDVKSGPKTQYPVEYIKDNITDKSRLRGVFTKRDQVVDFLEQIKAKDLGLSVVITGVLEEVLPACKEAEVTPHSINYSLGVWGKTENLPDETTLSITTMCGHHMIPPKFVEHMIDQVKKGKLTEDQAAIKLCNFCYCGIFNQIRCAEIITDVVHKDK
;
A
#
# COMPACT_ATOMS: atom_id res chain seq x y z
N MET A 1 -9.18 8.47 -10.28
CA MET A 1 -7.73 8.33 -10.02
C MET A 1 -7.43 6.91 -9.56
N THR A 2 -6.57 6.20 -10.27
CA THR A 2 -6.03 4.90 -9.84
C THR A 2 -4.81 5.16 -8.95
N HIS A 3 -5.07 5.62 -7.72
CA HIS A 3 -4.04 6.12 -6.79
C HIS A 3 -2.89 5.12 -6.54
N SER A 4 -3.11 3.80 -6.43
CA SER A 4 -1.99 2.84 -6.25
C SER A 4 -1.21 2.49 -7.51
N LEU A 5 -1.72 2.83 -8.70
CA LEU A 5 -1.23 2.27 -9.97
C LEU A 5 0.18 2.75 -10.35
N HIS A 6 0.55 3.97 -9.94
CA HIS A 6 1.85 4.54 -10.25
C HIS A 6 2.69 4.62 -8.98
N ARG A 7 3.81 3.89 -8.97
CA ARG A 7 4.88 3.99 -7.97
C ARG A 7 6.13 4.50 -8.65
N SER A 8 6.79 5.47 -8.04
CA SER A 8 8.10 5.96 -8.50
C SER A 8 9.24 5.28 -7.74
N GLY A 9 10.44 5.34 -8.32
CA GLY A 9 11.70 4.85 -7.72
C GLY A 9 12.31 3.66 -8.46
N PRO A 10 13.49 3.20 -8.03
CA PRO A 10 14.17 2.06 -8.66
C PRO A 10 13.32 0.79 -8.64
N ILE A 11 13.41 -0.01 -9.71
CA ILE A 11 12.58 -1.22 -9.87
C ILE A 11 12.77 -2.22 -8.72
N GLU A 12 13.99 -2.40 -8.24
CA GLU A 12 14.30 -3.30 -7.11
C GLU A 12 13.65 -2.84 -5.79
N SER A 13 13.49 -1.52 -5.60
CA SER A 13 12.73 -0.98 -4.47
C SER A 13 11.23 -1.26 -4.64
N GLN A 14 10.71 -1.18 -5.86
CA GLN A 14 9.30 -1.43 -6.15
C GLN A 14 8.90 -2.91 -6.07
N LYS A 15 9.84 -3.84 -6.26
CA LYS A 15 9.61 -5.29 -6.07
C LYS A 15 9.27 -5.68 -4.62
N LYS A 16 9.38 -4.75 -3.68
CA LYS A 16 8.97 -4.89 -2.28
C LYS A 16 7.70 -4.10 -1.93
N ASP A 17 6.91 -3.69 -2.92
CA ASP A 17 5.73 -2.83 -2.74
C ASP A 17 4.51 -3.40 -3.47
N PHE A 18 3.78 -4.25 -2.76
CA PHE A 18 2.56 -4.86 -3.25
C PHE A 18 1.36 -4.31 -2.50
N ASN A 19 0.38 -3.73 -3.20
CA ASN A 19 -0.86 -3.32 -2.55
C ASN A 19 -1.97 -4.32 -2.84
N TRP A 20 -2.78 -4.61 -1.83
CA TRP A 20 -4.00 -5.39 -1.98
C TRP A 20 -5.22 -4.54 -1.71
N PHE A 21 -6.33 -4.83 -2.38
CA PHE A 21 -7.60 -4.14 -2.17
C PHE A 21 -8.74 -5.15 -2.14
N MET A 22 -9.66 -4.92 -1.22
CA MET A 22 -10.97 -5.54 -1.22
C MET A 22 -11.97 -4.57 -1.89
N TYR A 23 -12.57 -4.98 -3.00
CA TYR A 23 -13.54 -4.17 -3.73
C TYR A 23 -14.88 -4.88 -3.89
N GLN A 24 -15.93 -4.22 -3.41
CA GLN A 24 -17.32 -4.49 -3.76
C GLN A 24 -17.78 -3.61 -4.92
N THR A 25 -18.60 -4.20 -5.78
CA THR A 25 -19.31 -3.56 -6.88
C THR A 25 -20.61 -2.97 -6.37
N LYS A 26 -20.76 -1.66 -6.57
CA LYS A 26 -21.92 -0.90 -6.09
C LYS A 26 -23.22 -1.44 -6.70
N GLY A 27 -24.21 -1.73 -5.86
CA GLY A 27 -25.50 -2.26 -6.26
C GLY A 27 -25.49 -3.74 -6.68
N VAL A 28 -24.38 -4.45 -6.49
CA VAL A 28 -24.25 -5.88 -6.85
C VAL A 28 -23.92 -6.71 -5.62
N ASN A 29 -22.85 -6.38 -4.90
CA ASN A 29 -22.37 -7.14 -3.74
C ASN A 29 -21.86 -6.20 -2.63
N ASP A 30 -22.44 -5.01 -2.51
CA ASP A 30 -22.04 -3.95 -1.57
C ASP A 30 -22.89 -3.85 -0.29
N VAL A 31 -23.58 -4.94 0.07
CA VAL A 31 -24.38 -5.06 1.29
C VAL A 31 -23.82 -6.15 2.21
N ASN A 32 -23.99 -5.99 3.52
CA ASN A 32 -23.48 -6.91 4.54
C ASN A 32 -21.96 -7.20 4.36
N ILE A 33 -21.18 -6.13 4.22
CA ILE A 33 -19.75 -6.21 3.94
C ILE A 33 -18.95 -6.60 5.17
N LYS A 34 -19.39 -6.22 6.37
CA LYS A 34 -18.60 -6.38 7.60
C LYS A 34 -18.08 -7.82 7.82
N PRO A 35 -18.90 -8.89 7.73
CA PRO A 35 -18.38 -10.26 7.88
C PRO A 35 -17.28 -10.61 6.87
N LYS A 36 -17.48 -10.28 5.59
CA LYS A 36 -16.49 -10.54 4.52
C LYS A 36 -15.22 -9.72 4.73
N ALA A 37 -15.36 -8.48 5.15
CA ALA A 37 -14.26 -7.58 5.42
C ALA A 37 -13.38 -8.08 6.58
N LEU A 38 -13.98 -8.65 7.62
CA LEU A 38 -13.25 -9.25 8.73
C LEU A 38 -12.45 -10.49 8.29
N GLU A 39 -13.00 -11.31 7.39
CA GLU A 39 -12.27 -12.42 6.77
C GLU A 39 -11.08 -11.92 5.93
N PHE A 40 -11.27 -10.87 5.14
CA PHE A 40 -10.17 -10.24 4.39
C PHE A 40 -9.06 -9.71 5.31
N ILE A 41 -9.43 -9.08 6.42
CA ILE A 41 -8.45 -8.60 7.42
C ILE A 41 -7.72 -9.77 8.04
N ALA A 42 -8.42 -10.82 8.46
CA ALA A 42 -7.80 -11.99 9.06
C ALA A 42 -6.79 -12.66 8.11
N VAL A 43 -7.13 -12.79 6.82
CA VAL A 43 -6.22 -13.35 5.81
C VAL A 43 -5.03 -12.42 5.57
N ALA A 44 -5.23 -11.11 5.45
CA ALA A 44 -4.14 -10.16 5.29
C ALA A 44 -3.20 -10.14 6.50
N GLU A 45 -3.74 -10.24 7.72
CA GLU A 45 -2.96 -10.33 8.96
C GLU A 45 -2.19 -11.65 9.04
N ALA A 46 -2.79 -12.77 8.66
CA ALA A 46 -2.14 -14.09 8.62
C ALA A 46 -1.00 -14.13 7.59
N ALA A 47 -1.19 -13.53 6.42
CA ALA A 47 -0.15 -13.36 5.39
C ALA A 47 0.92 -12.32 5.80
N GLY A 48 0.77 -11.65 6.94
CA GLY A 48 1.77 -10.73 7.49
C GLY A 48 1.76 -9.32 6.89
N SER A 49 0.61 -8.84 6.39
CA SER A 49 0.48 -7.48 5.83
C SER A 49 1.01 -6.42 6.78
N GLU A 50 1.99 -5.65 6.33
CA GLU A 50 2.73 -4.67 7.14
C GLU A 50 1.84 -3.49 7.53
N ASN A 51 0.90 -3.12 6.66
CA ASN A 51 -0.10 -2.10 6.92
C ASN A 51 -1.39 -2.41 6.17
N TRP A 52 -2.51 -2.01 6.74
CA TRP A 52 -3.81 -2.01 6.10
C TRP A 52 -4.72 -0.99 6.79
N GLY A 53 -5.78 -0.58 6.09
CA GLY A 53 -6.73 0.39 6.62
C GLY A 53 -8.09 0.34 5.95
N ASP A 54 -9.04 1.01 6.58
CA ASP A 54 -10.31 1.38 5.97
C ASP A 54 -10.27 2.87 5.61
N VAL A 55 -10.71 3.22 4.40
CA VAL A 55 -10.80 4.62 3.95
C VAL A 55 -11.64 5.50 4.87
N LYS A 56 -12.56 4.93 5.67
CA LYS A 56 -13.35 5.68 6.66
C LYS A 56 -12.70 5.79 8.03
N SER A 57 -12.11 4.71 8.53
CA SER A 57 -11.60 4.65 9.90
C SER A 57 -10.11 4.96 10.02
N GLY A 58 -9.34 4.78 8.95
CA GLY A 58 -7.89 5.01 8.90
C GLY A 58 -7.06 3.72 8.86
N PRO A 59 -5.71 3.86 8.84
CA PRO A 59 -4.78 2.74 8.81
C PRO A 59 -4.42 2.22 10.21
N LYS A 60 -3.99 0.95 10.30
CA LYS A 60 -3.55 0.32 11.55
C LYS A 60 -2.28 0.93 12.13
N THR A 61 -1.52 1.69 11.35
CA THR A 61 -0.36 2.48 11.81
C THR A 61 -0.75 3.71 12.64
N GLN A 62 -2.03 4.11 12.60
CA GLN A 62 -2.52 5.30 13.31
C GLN A 62 -3.63 4.96 14.32
N TYR A 63 -4.46 3.96 14.04
CA TYR A 63 -5.61 3.60 14.87
C TYR A 63 -5.52 2.16 15.37
N PRO A 64 -6.07 1.87 16.58
CA PRO A 64 -6.16 0.50 17.06
C PRO A 64 -6.94 -0.39 16.09
N VAL A 65 -6.46 -1.62 15.89
CA VAL A 65 -7.07 -2.59 14.97
C VAL A 65 -8.55 -2.84 15.30
N GLU A 66 -8.88 -3.01 16.58
CA GLU A 66 -10.27 -3.23 17.01
C GLU A 66 -11.16 -2.04 16.70
N TYR A 67 -10.67 -0.80 16.86
CA TYR A 67 -11.41 0.38 16.45
C TYR A 67 -11.73 0.35 14.95
N ILE A 68 -10.77 -0.05 14.11
CA ILE A 68 -11.00 -0.16 12.66
C ILE A 68 -12.05 -1.25 12.37
N LYS A 69 -11.91 -2.44 12.97
CA LYS A 69 -12.83 -3.59 12.81
C LYS A 69 -14.26 -3.26 13.26
N ASP A 70 -14.42 -2.54 14.37
CA ASP A 70 -15.71 -2.15 14.90
C ASP A 70 -16.46 -1.17 13.98
N ASN A 71 -15.72 -0.25 13.36
CA ASN A 71 -16.27 0.79 12.49
C ASN A 71 -16.46 0.37 11.01
N ILE A 72 -16.24 -0.90 10.66
CA ILE A 72 -16.51 -1.39 9.30
C ILE A 72 -18.00 -1.29 8.98
N THR A 73 -18.31 -0.71 7.82
CA THR A 73 -19.67 -0.59 7.27
C THR A 73 -19.71 -1.07 5.81
N ASP A 74 -20.90 -1.11 5.21
CA ASP A 74 -21.08 -1.38 3.78
C ASP A 74 -20.38 -0.37 2.85
N LYS A 75 -20.05 0.81 3.40
CA LYS A 75 -19.31 1.86 2.70
C LYS A 75 -17.79 1.76 2.87
N SER A 76 -17.30 0.83 3.70
CA SER A 76 -15.88 0.63 3.93
C SER A 76 -15.19 0.10 2.67
N ARG A 77 -13.91 0.43 2.54
CA ARG A 77 -13.05 0.04 1.43
C ARG A 77 -11.68 -0.30 2.00
N LEU A 78 -11.44 -1.60 2.19
CA LEU A 78 -10.20 -2.09 2.76
C LEU A 78 -9.11 -2.21 1.71
N ARG A 79 -7.90 -1.91 2.15
CA ARG A 79 -6.69 -2.08 1.37
C ARG A 79 -5.48 -2.08 2.28
N GLY A 80 -4.39 -2.60 1.78
CA GLY A 80 -3.14 -2.67 2.54
C GLY A 80 -1.96 -2.95 1.65
N VAL A 81 -0.84 -3.26 2.30
CA VAL A 81 0.45 -3.48 1.68
C VAL A 81 1.07 -4.79 2.14
N PHE A 82 1.75 -5.45 1.23
CA PHE A 82 2.70 -6.54 1.44
C PHE A 82 4.08 -6.09 0.97
N THR A 83 5.14 -6.61 1.61
CA THR A 83 6.53 -6.33 1.20
C THR A 83 7.20 -7.47 0.45
N LYS A 84 6.56 -8.64 0.38
CA LYS A 84 7.11 -9.85 -0.25
C LYS A 84 6.08 -10.52 -1.14
N ARG A 85 6.56 -11.08 -2.25
CA ARG A 85 5.77 -11.83 -3.22
C ARG A 85 5.02 -13.01 -2.57
N ASP A 86 5.66 -13.74 -1.66
CA ASP A 86 5.07 -14.93 -1.03
C ASP A 86 3.84 -14.57 -0.15
N GLN A 87 3.78 -13.35 0.40
CA GLN A 87 2.59 -12.87 1.13
C GLN A 87 1.42 -12.65 0.17
N VAL A 88 1.70 -12.22 -1.07
CA VAL A 88 0.68 -12.08 -2.11
C VAL A 88 0.12 -13.45 -2.50
N VAL A 89 0.99 -14.46 -2.63
CA VAL A 89 0.58 -15.84 -2.93
C VAL A 89 -0.35 -16.36 -1.82
N ASP A 90 0.12 -16.35 -0.57
CA ASP A 90 -0.64 -16.82 0.59
C ASP A 90 -2.00 -16.10 0.74
N PHE A 91 -2.00 -14.77 0.58
CA PHE A 91 -3.22 -13.98 0.59
C PHE A 91 -4.20 -14.40 -0.51
N LEU A 92 -3.74 -14.58 -1.75
CA LEU A 92 -4.61 -14.96 -2.88
C LEU A 92 -5.16 -16.38 -2.72
N GLU A 93 -4.35 -17.34 -2.26
CA GLU A 93 -4.78 -18.72 -2.00
C GLU A 93 -5.89 -18.78 -0.96
N GLN A 94 -5.69 -18.10 0.18
CA GLN A 94 -6.67 -18.08 1.27
C GLN A 94 -7.95 -17.33 0.88
N ILE A 95 -7.85 -16.20 0.15
CA ILE A 95 -9.05 -15.49 -0.33
C ILE A 95 -9.81 -16.31 -1.37
N LYS A 96 -9.11 -16.99 -2.29
CA LYS A 96 -9.71 -17.93 -3.25
C LYS A 96 -10.47 -19.04 -2.51
N ALA A 97 -9.84 -19.67 -1.52
CA ALA A 97 -10.45 -20.76 -0.74
C ALA A 97 -11.70 -20.33 0.04
N LYS A 98 -11.76 -19.07 0.50
CA LYS A 98 -12.90 -18.52 1.23
C LYS A 98 -14.09 -18.11 0.35
N ASP A 99 -13.89 -17.95 -0.96
CA ASP A 99 -14.92 -17.57 -1.94
C ASP A 99 -15.89 -16.47 -1.45
N LEU A 100 -15.33 -15.36 -0.99
CA LEU A 100 -16.11 -14.28 -0.36
C LEU A 100 -16.98 -13.49 -1.36
N GLY A 101 -16.84 -13.75 -2.66
CA GLY A 101 -17.59 -13.09 -3.72
C GLY A 101 -17.28 -11.59 -3.87
N LEU A 102 -16.05 -11.17 -3.56
CA LEU A 102 -15.57 -9.79 -3.71
C LEU A 102 -14.38 -9.75 -4.69
N SER A 103 -14.20 -8.60 -5.36
CA SER A 103 -13.06 -8.40 -6.25
C SER A 103 -11.80 -8.13 -5.43
N VAL A 104 -10.70 -8.77 -5.83
CA VAL A 104 -9.37 -8.54 -5.28
C VAL A 104 -8.54 -7.80 -6.32
N VAL A 105 -7.90 -6.71 -5.92
CA VAL A 105 -6.93 -6.02 -6.77
C VAL A 105 -5.56 -6.14 -6.12
N ILE A 106 -4.59 -6.67 -6.86
CA ILE A 106 -3.17 -6.62 -6.50
C ILE A 106 -2.48 -5.59 -7.39
N THR A 107 -1.72 -4.69 -6.77
CA THR A 107 -0.86 -3.74 -7.46
C THR A 107 0.59 -4.04 -7.11
N GLY A 108 1.50 -3.96 -8.07
CA GLY A 108 2.92 -4.21 -7.89
C GLY A 108 3.61 -4.33 -9.25
N VAL A 109 4.91 -4.62 -9.24
CA VAL A 109 5.65 -4.92 -10.48
C VAL A 109 5.05 -6.18 -11.12
N LEU A 110 4.66 -6.13 -12.39
CA LEU A 110 3.96 -7.24 -13.03
C LEU A 110 4.80 -8.51 -13.15
N GLU A 111 6.13 -8.37 -13.29
CA GLU A 111 7.07 -9.49 -13.26
C GLU A 111 7.07 -10.23 -11.92
N GLU A 112 6.58 -9.61 -10.83
CA GLU A 112 6.41 -10.25 -9.52
C GLU A 112 4.96 -10.71 -9.31
N VAL A 113 3.98 -9.87 -9.69
CA VAL A 113 2.55 -10.12 -9.46
C VAL A 113 2.02 -11.27 -10.32
N LEU A 114 2.38 -11.34 -11.60
CA LEU A 114 1.86 -12.39 -12.49
C LEU A 114 2.34 -13.80 -12.08
N PRO A 115 3.62 -14.01 -11.71
CA PRO A 115 4.03 -15.27 -11.11
C PRO A 115 3.29 -15.58 -9.80
N ALA A 116 3.08 -14.59 -8.92
CA ALA A 116 2.34 -14.80 -7.68
C ALA A 116 0.89 -15.25 -7.93
N CYS A 117 0.20 -14.65 -8.90
CA CYS A 117 -1.13 -15.08 -9.33
C CYS A 117 -1.13 -16.52 -9.86
N LYS A 118 -0.13 -16.89 -10.68
CA LYS A 118 0.00 -18.24 -11.22
C LYS A 118 0.23 -19.27 -10.11
N GLU A 119 1.09 -18.94 -9.14
CA GLU A 119 1.41 -19.77 -7.99
C GLU A 119 0.18 -20.01 -7.11
N ALA A 120 -0.60 -18.96 -6.83
CA ALA A 120 -1.88 -19.04 -6.12
C ALA A 120 -3.04 -19.62 -6.97
N GLU A 121 -2.75 -20.08 -8.19
CA GLU A 121 -3.73 -20.63 -9.13
C GLU A 121 -4.94 -19.70 -9.39
N VAL A 122 -4.68 -18.40 -9.55
CA VAL A 122 -5.68 -17.39 -9.93
C VAL A 122 -5.32 -16.73 -11.25
N THR A 123 -6.33 -16.43 -12.06
CA THR A 123 -6.15 -15.76 -13.36
C THR A 123 -6.62 -14.31 -13.27
N PRO A 124 -5.74 -13.31 -13.49
CA PRO A 124 -6.16 -11.91 -13.56
C PRO A 124 -7.15 -11.69 -14.70
N HIS A 125 -8.30 -11.11 -14.40
CA HIS A 125 -9.32 -10.81 -15.43
C HIS A 125 -9.06 -9.48 -16.16
N SER A 126 -8.27 -8.58 -15.57
CA SER A 126 -7.85 -7.32 -16.17
C SER A 126 -6.52 -6.85 -15.60
N ILE A 127 -5.80 -6.03 -16.36
CA ILE A 127 -4.52 -5.44 -15.97
C ILE A 127 -4.54 -3.96 -16.34
N ASN A 128 -4.05 -3.11 -15.44
CA ASN A 128 -3.79 -1.70 -15.72
C ASN A 128 -2.28 -1.46 -15.74
N TYR A 129 -1.81 -0.68 -16.72
CA TYR A 129 -0.41 -0.29 -16.84
C TYR A 129 -0.26 1.19 -16.52
N SER A 130 0.75 1.52 -15.72
CA SER A 130 1.18 2.91 -15.58
C SER A 130 2.14 3.25 -16.72
N LEU A 131 1.79 4.25 -17.52
CA LEU A 131 2.66 4.77 -18.59
C LEU A 131 3.65 5.84 -18.08
N GLY A 132 3.67 6.10 -16.76
CA GLY A 132 4.47 7.17 -16.18
C GLY A 132 3.88 8.57 -16.35
N VAL A 133 4.68 9.58 -16.05
CA VAL A 133 4.33 11.00 -16.14
C VAL A 133 4.95 11.59 -17.40
N TRP A 134 4.15 12.34 -18.16
CA TRP A 134 4.55 12.96 -19.44
C TRP A 134 4.40 14.48 -19.36
N GLY A 135 5.25 15.22 -20.07
CA GLY A 135 5.22 16.69 -20.14
C GLY A 135 6.36 17.33 -19.35
N LYS A 136 6.06 18.39 -18.59
CA LYS A 136 7.05 19.19 -17.84
C LYS A 136 7.54 18.49 -16.56
N THR A 137 8.18 17.35 -16.73
CA THR A 137 8.68 16.49 -15.64
C THR A 137 9.73 17.19 -14.76
N GLU A 138 10.38 18.24 -15.26
CA GLU A 138 11.29 19.11 -14.53
C GLU A 138 10.64 19.90 -13.37
N ASN A 139 9.30 20.01 -13.36
CA ASN A 139 8.55 20.63 -12.26
C ASN A 139 8.16 19.64 -11.16
N LEU A 140 8.42 18.34 -11.35
CA LEU A 140 8.12 17.34 -10.34
C LEU A 140 9.13 17.43 -9.19
N PRO A 141 8.76 16.97 -7.98
CA PRO A 141 9.74 16.70 -6.94
C PRO A 141 10.85 15.77 -7.43
N ASP A 142 11.98 15.78 -6.74
CA ASP A 142 13.09 14.88 -7.02
C ASP A 142 12.68 13.40 -6.89
N GLU A 143 13.47 12.49 -7.46
CA GLU A 143 13.16 11.06 -7.51
C GLU A 143 12.95 10.43 -6.13
N THR A 144 13.70 10.86 -5.12
CA THR A 144 13.56 10.35 -3.73
C THR A 144 12.21 10.76 -3.19
N THR A 145 11.87 12.04 -3.30
CA THR A 145 10.60 12.58 -2.83
C THR A 145 9.41 11.98 -3.57
N LEU A 146 9.50 11.78 -4.88
CA LEU A 146 8.48 11.08 -5.67
C LEU A 146 8.31 9.62 -5.23
N SER A 147 9.42 8.90 -4.98
CA SER A 147 9.38 7.50 -4.54
C SER A 147 8.61 7.30 -3.24
N ILE A 148 8.62 8.32 -2.36
CA ILE A 148 7.87 8.35 -1.09
C ILE A 148 6.44 8.84 -1.31
N THR A 149 6.24 9.99 -1.95
CA THR A 149 4.90 10.60 -2.08
C THR A 149 3.93 9.76 -2.90
N THR A 150 4.42 9.04 -3.93
CA THR A 150 3.61 8.11 -4.73
C THR A 150 3.16 6.86 -3.96
N MET A 151 3.75 6.55 -2.79
CA MET A 151 3.28 5.44 -1.94
C MET A 151 1.87 5.70 -1.36
N CYS A 152 1.47 6.95 -1.17
CA CYS A 152 0.09 7.27 -0.79
C CYS A 152 -0.87 7.13 -1.99
N GLY A 153 -0.35 7.34 -3.20
CA GLY A 153 -1.09 7.31 -4.45
C GLY A 153 -2.01 8.50 -4.71
N HIS A 154 -2.55 9.10 -3.65
CA HIS A 154 -3.35 10.32 -3.70
C HIS A 154 -2.49 11.59 -3.63
N HIS A 155 -1.17 11.45 -3.46
CA HIS A 155 -0.24 12.56 -3.23
C HIS A 155 -0.65 13.47 -2.05
N MET A 156 -1.24 12.88 -1.00
CA MET A 156 -1.60 13.61 0.23
C MET A 156 -0.39 13.95 1.12
N ILE A 157 0.80 13.48 0.77
CA ILE A 157 2.04 13.72 1.50
C ILE A 157 2.73 14.93 0.83
N PRO A 158 2.88 16.07 1.52
CA PRO A 158 3.57 17.21 0.95
C PRO A 158 5.05 16.90 0.71
N PRO A 159 5.63 17.24 -0.46
CA PRO A 159 7.07 17.07 -0.75
C PRO A 159 7.98 17.65 0.35
N LYS A 160 7.71 18.88 0.80
CA LYS A 160 8.45 19.54 1.89
C LYS A 160 8.37 18.81 3.22
N PHE A 161 7.32 18.03 3.47
CA PHE A 161 7.23 17.22 4.67
C PHE A 161 8.15 15.99 4.59
N VAL A 162 8.34 15.41 3.40
CA VAL A 162 9.34 14.36 3.16
C VAL A 162 10.75 14.88 3.44
N GLU A 163 11.11 16.02 2.85
CA GLU A 163 12.40 16.69 3.07
C GLU A 163 12.65 16.94 4.56
N HIS A 164 11.64 17.46 5.26
CA HIS A 164 11.72 17.72 6.69
C HIS A 164 11.96 16.44 7.51
N MET A 165 11.27 15.34 7.19
CA MET A 165 11.46 14.06 7.86
C MET A 165 12.87 13.50 7.64
N ILE A 166 13.41 13.57 6.41
CA ILE A 166 14.78 13.17 6.12
C ILE A 166 15.78 14.01 6.92
N ASP A 167 15.59 15.33 6.99
CA ASP A 167 16.43 16.24 7.78
C ASP A 167 16.40 15.90 9.29
N GLN A 168 15.24 15.53 9.85
CA GLN A 168 15.15 15.10 11.25
C GLN A 168 15.96 13.82 11.52
N VAL A 169 15.99 12.87 10.57
CA VAL A 169 16.80 11.66 10.66
C VAL A 169 18.29 11.99 10.56
N LYS A 170 18.72 12.83 9.60
CA LYS A 170 20.13 13.28 9.48
C LYS A 170 20.65 13.93 10.76
N LYS A 171 19.78 14.67 11.47
CA LYS A 171 20.08 15.32 12.76
C LYS A 171 20.04 14.37 13.96
N GLY A 172 19.75 13.08 13.75
CA GLY A 172 19.63 12.08 14.83
C GLY A 172 18.43 12.30 15.75
N LYS A 173 17.42 13.07 15.32
CA LYS A 173 16.22 13.37 16.13
C LYS A 173 15.12 12.32 15.98
N LEU A 174 15.10 11.63 14.85
CA LEU A 174 14.20 10.52 14.55
C LEU A 174 15.03 9.37 13.96
N THR A 175 14.56 8.14 14.18
CA THR A 175 14.96 6.99 13.36
C THR A 175 14.22 7.00 12.02
N GLU A 176 14.72 6.25 11.06
CA GLU A 176 14.14 6.04 9.73
C GLU A 176 12.71 5.49 9.84
N ASP A 177 12.49 4.53 10.73
CA ASP A 177 11.17 3.94 11.00
C ASP A 177 10.20 4.98 11.59
N GLN A 178 10.65 5.80 12.54
CA GLN A 178 9.81 6.85 13.12
C GLN A 178 9.41 7.91 12.07
N ALA A 179 10.33 8.28 11.18
CA ALA A 179 10.05 9.18 10.07
C ALA A 179 9.08 8.55 9.06
N ALA A 180 9.29 7.28 8.71
CA ALA A 180 8.42 6.54 7.79
C ALA A 180 6.99 6.39 8.33
N ILE A 181 6.80 6.12 9.63
CA ILE A 181 5.47 6.06 10.25
C ILE A 181 4.77 7.43 10.21
N LYS A 182 5.49 8.53 10.47
CA LYS A 182 4.93 9.88 10.37
C LYS A 182 4.44 10.20 8.95
N LEU A 183 5.18 9.79 7.92
CA LEU A 183 4.78 9.94 6.52
C LEU A 183 3.61 9.01 6.16
N CYS A 184 3.65 7.76 6.63
CA CYS A 184 2.62 6.75 6.42
C CYS A 184 1.24 7.23 6.91
N ASN A 185 1.17 7.91 8.06
CA ASN A 185 -0.08 8.36 8.65
C ASN A 185 -0.78 9.50 7.87
N PHE A 186 -0.15 10.07 6.84
CA PHE A 186 -0.84 10.95 5.86
C PHE A 186 -1.60 10.14 4.79
N CYS A 187 -1.33 8.85 4.66
CA CYS A 187 -2.10 7.93 3.82
C CYS A 187 -3.23 7.29 4.63
N TYR A 188 -4.40 7.92 4.58
CA TYR A 188 -5.54 7.48 5.39
C TYR A 188 -6.12 6.11 4.99
N CYS A 189 -5.75 5.59 3.82
CA CYS A 189 -6.31 4.35 3.30
C CYS A 189 -5.44 3.12 3.57
N GLY A 190 -4.19 3.27 4.04
CA GLY A 190 -3.35 2.15 4.48
C GLY A 190 -2.49 1.47 3.42
N ILE A 191 -2.37 2.04 2.20
CA ILE A 191 -1.49 1.49 1.13
C ILE A 191 -0.06 2.04 1.15
N PHE A 192 0.28 2.89 2.13
CA PHE A 192 1.62 3.45 2.21
C PHE A 192 2.55 2.41 2.84
N ASN A 193 3.59 2.04 2.11
CA ASN A 193 4.60 1.09 2.53
C ASN A 193 5.64 1.74 3.43
N GLN A 194 5.41 1.73 4.74
CA GLN A 194 6.33 2.33 5.71
C GLN A 194 7.70 1.63 5.73
N ILE A 195 7.76 0.34 5.40
CA ILE A 195 9.02 -0.42 5.39
C ILE A 195 9.90 0.06 4.23
N ARG A 196 9.33 0.12 3.02
CA ARG A 196 10.02 0.67 1.85
C ARG A 196 10.43 2.13 2.05
N CYS A 197 9.58 2.92 2.71
CA CYS A 197 9.90 4.32 3.01
C CYS A 197 11.12 4.44 3.94
N ALA A 198 11.22 3.60 4.98
CA ALA A 198 12.36 3.58 5.88
C ALA A 198 13.66 3.19 5.14
N GLU A 199 13.59 2.18 4.26
CA GLU A 199 14.73 1.79 3.40
C GLU A 199 15.21 2.98 2.53
N ILE A 200 14.28 3.69 1.89
CA ILE A 200 14.63 4.86 1.07
C ILE A 200 15.27 5.97 1.90
N ILE A 201 14.74 6.27 3.10
CA ILE A 201 15.32 7.28 3.98
C ILE A 201 16.74 6.85 4.40
N THR A 202 16.93 5.57 4.75
CA THR A 202 18.23 4.99 5.11
C THR A 202 19.24 5.25 3.98
N ASP A 203 18.92 4.85 2.75
CA ASP A 203 19.81 5.00 1.59
C ASP A 203 20.23 6.44 1.35
N VAL A 204 19.31 7.40 1.51
CA VAL A 204 19.57 8.83 1.31
C VAL A 204 20.47 9.39 2.41
N VAL A 205 20.22 9.02 3.67
CA VAL A 205 20.99 9.50 4.82
C VAL A 205 22.41 8.92 4.81
N HIS A 206 22.59 7.69 4.35
CA HIS A 206 23.90 7.03 4.28
C HIS A 206 24.74 7.44 3.07
N LYS A 207 24.13 7.80 1.93
CA LYS A 207 24.86 8.32 0.76
C LYS A 207 25.50 9.70 0.99
N ASP A 208 24.97 10.47 1.95
CA ASP A 208 25.45 11.80 2.29
C ASP A 208 26.57 11.79 3.36
N LYS A 209 26.99 10.62 3.85
CA LYS A 209 28.12 10.45 4.77
C LYS A 209 29.37 10.03 4.01
#